data_AF-A0AAV0Q7V7-F1
#
_entry.id   AF-A0AAV0Q7V7-F1
#
_cell.length_a   1.000
_cell.length_b   1.000
_cell.length_c   1.000
_cell.angle_alpha   90.00
_cell.angle_beta   90.00
_cell.angle_gamma   90.00
#
_symmetry.space_group_name_H-M   'P 1'
#
loop_
_entity.id
_entity.type
_entity.pdbx_description
1 polymer ?
#
loop_
_entity_poly.entity_id
_entity_poly.type
_entity_poly.pdbx_seq_one_letter_code
_entity_poly.pdbx_strand_id
1 'polypeptide(L)'
;MTGRKDVVSVFPSKKLQLQTTRSWDFLGLPQPTMIKNPAGVASDVVVGIIDSGIWPELPSFDDDGFGPPPAKWKGVCKGGTNFTCNNKIIGARYYYSQSARDDQGHGTHTASTAVGNVVKDASFYGLASGVARGGLPSARIAVYQACGGFGCSSADILAAFDDAIADGVDVISVSIATLEAVDIDTDTVAIGGFHAARRGILTVHSAGNSGPRSATTCSVAPWLLSVAASTIDRKFESKVVLGNGKIVTGISVNAFADNGPESPLVHRDQSLGCVGVCCLDSIVVKNKIVICDSIDGKLMAFEAGAKGVIYPYNTSEAASVVPFPAAGVDFQTLDAVISYQNSTKYVHTS
;
A
#
# COMPACT_ATOMS: atom_id res chain seq x y z
N MET A 1 -28.41 -24.21 13.49
CA MET A 1 -27.40 -24.87 14.34
C MET A 1 -27.30 -24.17 15.70
N THR A 2 -28.41 -23.96 16.39
CA THR A 2 -28.41 -23.42 17.76
C THR A 2 -28.45 -24.61 18.72
N GLY A 3 -27.43 -24.74 19.60
CA GLY A 3 -27.41 -25.76 20.66
C GLY A 3 -26.13 -26.57 20.86
N ARG A 4 -25.00 -26.27 20.19
CA ARG A 4 -23.70 -26.90 20.51
C ARG A 4 -22.92 -26.05 21.51
N LYS A 5 -22.33 -26.70 22.52
CA LYS A 5 -21.57 -26.07 23.63
C LYS A 5 -20.30 -25.34 23.20
N ASP A 6 -19.92 -25.45 21.92
CA ASP A 6 -18.70 -24.85 21.35
C ASP A 6 -18.97 -23.60 20.50
N VAL A 7 -20.19 -23.05 20.54
CA VAL A 7 -20.59 -21.88 19.74
C VAL A 7 -20.79 -20.67 20.66
N VAL A 8 -19.84 -19.73 20.62
CA VAL A 8 -19.81 -18.55 21.50
C VAL A 8 -20.84 -17.48 21.09
N SER A 9 -21.21 -17.38 19.81
CA SER A 9 -22.33 -16.54 19.35
C SER A 9 -22.77 -16.91 17.93
N VAL A 10 -24.01 -16.54 17.59
CA VAL A 10 -24.58 -16.68 16.24
C VAL A 10 -25.21 -15.34 15.85
N PHE A 11 -24.81 -14.78 14.71
CA PHE A 11 -25.34 -13.51 14.21
C PHE A 11 -26.12 -13.71 12.91
N PRO A 12 -27.25 -13.01 12.73
CA PRO A 12 -27.99 -13.01 11.46
C PRO A 12 -27.13 -12.45 10.32
N SER A 13 -27.21 -13.08 9.15
CA SER A 13 -26.60 -12.58 7.92
C SER A 13 -27.20 -11.22 7.54
N LYS A 14 -26.36 -10.21 7.30
CA LYS A 14 -26.76 -8.88 6.81
C LYS A 14 -25.95 -8.52 5.57
N LYS A 15 -26.59 -7.86 4.60
CA LYS A 15 -25.91 -7.21 3.47
C LYS A 15 -25.29 -5.90 3.93
N LEU A 16 -24.01 -5.70 3.67
CA LEU A 16 -23.23 -4.51 4.03
C LEU A 16 -22.72 -3.80 2.75
N GLN A 17 -22.41 -2.50 2.86
CA GLN A 17 -21.89 -1.66 1.76
C GLN A 17 -20.44 -1.21 2.04
N LEU A 18 -19.68 -0.84 1.00
CA LEU A 18 -18.20 -0.78 0.99
C LEU A 18 -17.61 0.65 0.94
N GLN A 19 -16.64 1.02 1.82
CA GLN A 19 -15.94 2.34 1.93
C GLN A 19 -14.47 2.32 2.55
N THR A 20 -13.39 2.80 1.86
CA THR A 20 -11.90 2.64 2.03
C THR A 20 -11.38 1.22 2.13
N THR A 21 -11.70 0.44 1.13
CA THR A 21 -13.07 -0.08 1.04
C THR A 21 -13.46 -1.08 2.12
N ARG A 22 -12.55 -1.32 3.07
CA ARG A 22 -12.71 -2.28 4.15
C ARG A 22 -11.96 -1.97 5.44
N SER A 23 -10.79 -1.33 5.43
CA SER A 23 -9.87 -1.34 6.60
C SER A 23 -10.46 -0.69 7.85
N TRP A 24 -11.07 0.49 7.72
CA TRP A 24 -11.72 1.16 8.85
C TRP A 24 -12.95 0.42 9.36
N ASP A 25 -13.74 -0.19 8.47
CA ASP A 25 -14.88 -1.02 8.85
C ASP A 25 -14.43 -2.30 9.57
N PHE A 26 -13.33 -2.90 9.13
CA PHE A 26 -12.70 -4.06 9.79
C PHE A 26 -12.26 -3.71 11.22
N LEU A 27 -11.80 -2.49 11.46
CA LEU A 27 -11.50 -1.97 12.80
C LEU A 27 -12.74 -1.58 13.61
N GLY A 28 -13.95 -1.72 13.04
CA GLY A 28 -15.20 -1.34 13.70
C GLY A 28 -15.41 0.17 13.80
N LEU A 29 -14.73 0.96 12.95
CA LEU A 29 -14.87 2.42 12.87
C LEU A 29 -15.74 2.78 11.66
N PRO A 30 -17.09 2.85 11.82
CA PRO A 30 -18.00 3.14 10.72
C PRO A 30 -17.78 4.56 10.18
N GLN A 31 -18.33 4.82 9.00
CA GLN A 31 -18.23 6.11 8.32
C GLN A 31 -18.50 7.33 9.24
N PRO A 32 -17.85 8.48 9.01
CA PRO A 32 -18.00 9.68 9.83
C PRO A 32 -19.43 10.21 9.96
N THR A 33 -20.38 9.83 9.09
CA THR A 33 -21.81 10.16 9.27
C THR A 33 -22.41 9.48 10.50
N MET A 34 -21.78 8.40 11.00
CA MET A 34 -22.17 7.63 12.19
C MET A 34 -21.37 8.01 13.44
N ILE A 35 -20.19 8.62 13.27
CA ILE A 35 -19.42 9.20 14.36
C ILE A 35 -19.86 10.65 14.48
N LYS A 36 -20.64 10.97 15.52
CA LYS A 36 -20.86 12.37 15.93
C LYS A 36 -19.52 12.97 16.34
N ASN A 37 -18.65 13.29 15.40
CA ASN A 37 -17.52 14.15 15.67
C ASN A 37 -18.13 15.51 16.00
N PRO A 38 -17.84 16.09 17.18
CA PRO A 38 -18.21 17.46 17.43
C PRO A 38 -17.51 18.31 16.36
N ALA A 39 -18.30 18.69 15.34
CA ALA A 39 -17.87 19.52 14.23
C ALA A 39 -17.25 20.79 14.84
N GLY A 40 -15.93 20.90 14.79
CA GLY A 40 -15.17 21.92 15.51
C GLY A 40 -13.80 21.42 15.99
N VAL A 41 -13.75 20.44 16.89
CA VAL A 41 -12.47 20.04 17.53
C VAL A 41 -11.57 19.24 16.58
N ALA A 42 -12.16 18.36 15.78
CA ALA A 42 -11.41 17.49 14.88
C ALA A 42 -10.90 18.18 13.60
N SER A 43 -11.44 19.36 13.25
CA SER A 43 -10.96 20.19 12.14
C SER A 43 -9.73 21.04 12.49
N ASP A 44 -9.37 21.09 13.78
CA ASP A 44 -8.24 21.85 14.30
C ASP A 44 -6.99 21.00 14.52
N VAL A 45 -7.08 19.69 14.27
CA VAL A 45 -5.95 18.76 14.33
C VAL A 45 -5.15 18.86 13.03
N VAL A 46 -3.85 19.06 13.14
CA VAL A 46 -2.91 19.07 12.00
C VAL A 46 -1.99 17.86 12.09
N VAL A 47 -2.04 17.00 11.07
CA VAL A 47 -1.16 15.83 10.95
C VAL A 47 0.00 16.18 10.01
N GLY A 48 1.22 16.13 10.54
CA GLY A 48 2.46 16.24 9.78
C GLY A 48 2.79 14.92 9.09
N ILE A 49 2.95 14.95 7.77
CA ILE A 49 3.35 13.81 6.95
C ILE A 49 4.79 14.03 6.49
N ILE A 50 5.74 13.27 7.03
CA ILE A 50 7.14 13.26 6.58
C ILE A 50 7.33 12.05 5.67
N ASP A 51 7.38 12.28 4.36
CA ASP A 51 7.31 11.23 3.34
C ASP A 51 7.84 11.71 1.97
N SER A 52 7.42 11.08 0.86
CA SER A 52 7.77 11.45 -0.52
C SER A 52 7.03 12.67 -1.08
N GLY A 53 6.22 13.34 -0.26
CA GLY A 53 5.41 14.49 -0.65
C GLY A 53 3.93 14.17 -0.69
N ILE A 54 3.16 14.95 -1.45
CA ILE A 54 1.74 14.68 -1.70
C ILE A 54 1.33 15.05 -3.13
N TRP A 55 0.32 14.39 -3.69
CA TRP A 55 -0.36 14.81 -4.92
C TRP A 55 -1.61 15.64 -4.58
N PRO A 56 -1.54 16.99 -4.57
CA PRO A 56 -2.57 17.82 -3.95
C PRO A 56 -3.92 17.79 -4.67
N GLU A 57 -3.95 17.44 -5.96
CA GLU A 57 -5.19 17.43 -6.75
C GLU A 57 -6.07 16.18 -6.54
N LEU A 58 -5.68 15.24 -5.67
CA LEU A 58 -6.52 14.06 -5.43
C LEU A 58 -7.81 14.45 -4.68
N PRO A 59 -8.96 13.83 -5.00
CA PRO A 59 -10.21 14.02 -4.26
C PRO A 59 -10.09 13.77 -2.75
N SER A 60 -9.15 12.92 -2.33
CA SER A 60 -8.83 12.67 -0.91
C SER A 60 -8.32 13.91 -0.17
N PHE A 61 -7.90 14.94 -0.89
CA PHE A 61 -7.35 16.18 -0.33
C PHE A 61 -8.15 17.41 -0.74
N ASP A 62 -9.35 17.20 -1.27
CA ASP A 62 -10.31 18.27 -1.49
C ASP A 62 -10.72 18.91 -0.15
N ASP A 63 -10.91 20.23 -0.19
CA ASP A 63 -11.19 21.06 0.99
C ASP A 63 -12.63 21.58 1.07
N ASP A 64 -13.56 20.98 0.31
CA ASP A 64 -14.98 21.29 0.45
C ASP A 64 -15.45 21.09 1.89
N GLY A 65 -16.05 22.15 2.45
CA GLY A 65 -16.54 22.18 3.83
C GLY A 65 -15.48 22.47 4.89
N PHE A 66 -14.22 22.72 4.52
CA PHE A 66 -13.19 23.16 5.44
C PHE A 66 -13.21 24.68 5.62
N GLY A 67 -13.15 25.15 6.87
CA GLY A 67 -12.87 26.55 7.20
C GLY A 67 -11.38 26.89 7.02
N PRO A 68 -10.95 28.13 7.32
CA PRO A 68 -9.53 28.50 7.25
C PRO A 68 -8.64 27.63 8.15
N PRO A 69 -7.32 27.59 7.93
CA PRO A 69 -6.39 26.89 8.79
C PRO A 69 -6.52 27.32 10.27
N PRO A 70 -6.28 26.41 11.24
CA PRO A 70 -6.41 26.73 12.66
C PRO A 70 -5.49 27.88 13.08
N ALA A 71 -5.94 28.77 13.97
CA ALA A 71 -5.17 29.95 14.37
C ALA A 71 -3.79 29.64 14.99
N LYS A 72 -3.61 28.44 15.54
CA LYS A 72 -2.32 27.96 16.08
C LYS A 72 -1.29 27.62 15.01
N TRP A 73 -1.74 27.39 13.77
CA TRP A 73 -0.91 26.94 12.66
C TRP A 73 0.07 28.04 12.25
N LYS A 74 1.36 27.70 12.22
CA LYS A 74 2.45 28.63 11.85
C LYS A 74 3.17 28.23 10.57
N GLY A 75 2.85 27.06 10.04
CA GLY A 75 3.44 26.60 8.80
C GLY A 75 2.98 27.39 7.59
N VAL A 76 3.69 27.16 6.49
CA VAL A 76 3.55 27.90 5.25
C VAL A 76 3.33 26.96 4.08
N CYS A 77 2.73 27.47 3.02
CA CYS A 77 2.75 26.79 1.74
C CYS A 77 4.01 27.15 0.96
N LYS A 78 5.10 26.43 1.21
CA LYS A 78 6.34 26.46 0.42
C LYS A 78 6.50 25.16 -0.37
N GLY A 79 5.43 24.80 -1.08
CA GLY A 79 5.38 23.55 -1.84
C GLY A 79 6.21 23.54 -3.13
N GLY A 80 6.84 24.66 -3.50
CA GLY A 80 7.70 24.75 -4.68
C GLY A 80 6.93 24.80 -5.99
N THR A 81 7.54 24.28 -7.06
CA THR A 81 6.98 24.39 -8.42
C THR A 81 5.67 23.61 -8.57
N ASN A 82 4.68 24.25 -9.18
CA ASN A 82 3.36 23.67 -9.49
C ASN A 82 2.70 23.01 -8.26
N PHE A 83 2.70 23.71 -7.12
CA PHE A 83 2.13 23.22 -5.88
C PHE A 83 1.34 24.34 -5.19
N THR A 84 0.11 24.05 -4.82
CA THR A 84 -0.76 24.98 -4.10
C THR A 84 -1.42 24.27 -2.94
N CYS A 85 -1.39 24.90 -1.78
CA CYS A 85 -2.09 24.46 -0.59
C CYS A 85 -3.56 24.92 -0.64
N ASN A 86 -4.42 24.21 0.07
CA ASN A 86 -5.82 24.55 0.24
C ASN A 86 -6.18 24.47 1.74
N ASN A 87 -7.45 24.44 2.11
CA ASN A 87 -7.83 24.32 3.51
C ASN A 87 -7.65 22.88 4.04
N LYS A 88 -7.47 21.87 3.19
CA LYS A 88 -7.20 20.50 3.63
C LYS A 88 -5.70 20.27 3.84
N ILE A 89 -4.89 20.58 2.83
CA ILE A 89 -3.43 20.63 2.87
C ILE A 89 -3.03 22.07 3.20
N ILE A 90 -2.80 22.36 4.47
CA ILE A 90 -2.59 23.74 4.96
C ILE A 90 -1.11 24.15 4.99
N GLY A 91 -0.21 23.21 4.75
CA GLY A 91 1.23 23.44 4.71
C GLY A 91 1.93 22.44 3.81
N ALA A 92 2.98 22.89 3.17
CA ALA A 92 3.81 22.06 2.31
C ALA A 92 5.23 22.61 2.29
N ARG A 93 6.21 21.72 2.47
CA ARG A 93 7.63 21.99 2.37
C ARG A 93 8.32 20.82 1.69
N TYR A 94 9.48 21.08 1.12
CA TYR A 94 10.32 20.09 0.48
C TYR A 94 11.78 20.31 0.88
N TYR A 95 12.52 19.22 0.97
CA TYR A 95 13.92 19.22 1.40
C TYR A 95 14.81 18.50 0.38
N TYR A 96 14.25 17.52 -0.34
CA TYR A 96 15.00 16.74 -1.32
C TYR A 96 14.87 17.28 -2.76
N SER A 97 13.66 17.68 -3.19
CA SER A 97 13.38 18.08 -4.57
C SER A 97 13.27 19.61 -4.75
N GLN A 98 12.65 20.10 -5.83
CA GLN A 98 12.24 21.50 -6.00
C GLN A 98 10.73 21.71 -5.71
N SER A 99 10.03 20.67 -5.26
CA SER A 99 8.60 20.67 -4.98
C SER A 99 8.22 19.62 -3.94
N ALA A 100 7.16 19.89 -3.19
CA ALA A 100 6.52 18.94 -2.26
C ALA A 100 5.55 17.99 -2.98
N ARG A 101 5.44 18.10 -4.31
CA ARG A 101 4.66 17.20 -5.15
C ARG A 101 5.25 15.79 -5.10
N ASP A 102 4.39 14.82 -4.87
CA ASP A 102 4.75 13.40 -4.84
C ASP A 102 4.83 12.83 -6.25
N ASP A 103 6.01 12.36 -6.65
CA ASP A 103 6.27 11.68 -7.92
C ASP A 103 6.41 10.15 -7.76
N GLN A 104 6.38 9.64 -6.52
CA GLN A 104 6.53 8.24 -6.19
C GLN A 104 5.16 7.60 -5.87
N GLY A 105 4.35 8.29 -5.07
CA GLY A 105 3.00 7.88 -4.66
C GLY A 105 2.91 7.44 -3.19
N HIS A 106 4.03 7.12 -2.54
CA HIS A 106 4.04 6.63 -1.16
C HIS A 106 3.45 7.66 -0.17
N GLY A 107 3.92 8.90 -0.19
CA GLY A 107 3.43 9.97 0.69
C GLY A 107 1.95 10.31 0.47
N THR A 108 1.49 10.28 -0.78
CA THR A 108 0.08 10.42 -1.13
C THR A 108 -0.77 9.28 -0.56
N HIS A 109 -0.28 8.04 -0.66
CA HIS A 109 -0.96 6.87 -0.12
C HIS A 109 -1.02 6.90 1.42
N THR A 110 0.07 7.23 2.09
CA THR A 110 0.13 7.32 3.56
C THR A 110 -0.72 8.48 4.09
N ALA A 111 -0.64 9.66 3.48
CA ALA A 111 -1.45 10.83 3.86
C ALA A 111 -2.95 10.57 3.72
N SER A 112 -3.39 9.99 2.60
CA SER A 112 -4.80 9.66 2.36
C SER A 112 -5.31 8.56 3.30
N THR A 113 -4.44 7.60 3.66
CA THR A 113 -4.76 6.58 4.67
C THR A 113 -4.91 7.19 6.05
N ALA A 114 -4.03 8.10 6.46
CA ALA A 114 -4.09 8.71 7.78
C ALA A 114 -5.32 9.63 7.94
N VAL A 115 -5.52 10.56 7.00
CA VAL A 115 -6.50 11.64 7.15
C VAL A 115 -7.15 12.05 5.83
N GLY A 116 -7.16 11.21 4.78
CA GLY A 116 -7.87 11.52 3.53
C GLY A 116 -9.35 11.81 3.72
N ASN A 117 -9.90 12.71 2.91
CA ASN A 117 -11.31 13.01 2.84
C ASN A 117 -12.10 11.80 2.30
N VAL A 118 -13.43 11.85 2.45
CA VAL A 118 -14.34 10.80 2.00
C VAL A 118 -14.53 10.88 0.48
N VAL A 119 -13.96 9.93 -0.26
CA VAL A 119 -14.01 9.84 -1.72
C VAL A 119 -14.91 8.70 -2.14
N LYS A 120 -16.05 9.01 -2.75
CA LYS A 120 -17.00 7.97 -3.17
C LYS A 120 -16.53 7.22 -4.42
N ASP A 121 -16.98 5.96 -4.55
CA ASP A 121 -16.74 5.13 -5.74
C ASP A 121 -15.26 4.95 -6.12
N ALA A 122 -14.37 5.00 -5.13
CA ALA A 122 -12.96 4.70 -5.25
C ALA A 122 -12.74 3.20 -5.54
N SER A 123 -11.88 2.92 -6.52
CA SER A 123 -11.46 1.56 -6.85
C SER A 123 -10.11 1.59 -7.56
N PHE A 124 -9.41 0.45 -7.57
CA PHE A 124 -8.27 0.23 -8.44
C PHE A 124 -8.74 -0.61 -9.63
N TYR A 125 -9.09 0.04 -10.75
CA TYR A 125 -9.68 -0.62 -11.92
C TYR A 125 -10.89 -1.52 -11.57
N GLY A 126 -11.77 -1.06 -10.69
CA GLY A 126 -12.93 -1.83 -10.19
C GLY A 126 -12.61 -2.77 -9.03
N LEU A 127 -11.34 -3.10 -8.78
CA LEU A 127 -10.94 -3.86 -7.60
C LEU A 127 -11.12 -3.02 -6.33
N ALA A 128 -11.56 -3.69 -5.27
CA ALA A 128 -11.80 -3.07 -3.97
C ALA A 128 -12.66 -1.79 -4.08
N SER A 129 -13.74 -1.86 -4.84
CA SER A 129 -14.68 -0.75 -5.00
C SER A 129 -15.39 -0.37 -3.70
N GLY A 130 -15.66 0.92 -3.54
CA GLY A 130 -16.29 1.54 -2.37
C GLY A 130 -15.77 2.96 -2.14
N VAL A 131 -16.08 3.60 -1.03
CA VAL A 131 -15.68 4.99 -0.73
C VAL A 131 -14.44 5.17 0.17
N ALA A 132 -13.30 5.58 -0.36
CA ALA A 132 -12.09 5.81 0.42
C ALA A 132 -12.17 6.95 1.46
N ARG A 133 -11.47 6.84 2.61
CA ARG A 133 -11.32 7.83 3.68
C ARG A 133 -10.10 7.54 4.57
N GLY A 134 -9.59 8.57 5.24
CA GLY A 134 -8.63 8.42 6.33
C GLY A 134 -9.27 8.10 7.68
N GLY A 135 -8.45 7.91 8.71
CA GLY A 135 -8.89 7.67 10.08
C GLY A 135 -9.65 8.87 10.65
N LEU A 136 -9.15 10.08 10.37
CA LEU A 136 -9.79 11.35 10.72
C LEU A 136 -9.93 12.27 9.49
N PRO A 137 -10.98 12.09 8.66
CA PRO A 137 -11.14 12.83 7.40
C PRO A 137 -11.21 14.35 7.56
N SER A 138 -11.63 14.86 8.71
CA SER A 138 -11.72 16.29 9.01
C SER A 138 -10.39 16.94 9.41
N ALA A 139 -9.33 16.17 9.69
CA ALA A 139 -8.05 16.74 10.11
C ALA A 139 -7.35 17.46 8.94
N ARG A 140 -6.43 18.37 9.27
CA ARG A 140 -5.60 19.09 8.31
C ARG A 140 -4.31 18.30 8.04
N ILE A 141 -3.73 18.52 6.86
CA ILE A 141 -2.47 17.91 6.43
C ILE A 141 -1.40 18.99 6.33
N ALA A 142 -0.22 18.72 6.89
CA ALA A 142 0.99 19.45 6.62
C ALA A 142 2.03 18.49 6.03
N VAL A 143 2.55 18.79 4.85
CA VAL A 143 3.42 17.87 4.10
C VAL A 143 4.86 18.33 4.17
N TYR A 144 5.75 17.40 4.48
CA TYR A 144 7.19 17.61 4.58
C TYR A 144 7.87 16.57 3.69
N GLN A 145 8.15 16.95 2.43
CA GLN A 145 8.77 16.07 1.45
C GLN A 145 10.27 15.90 1.76
N ALA A 146 10.63 14.77 2.36
CA ALA A 146 12.00 14.45 2.78
C ALA A 146 12.59 13.26 2.00
N CYS A 147 11.80 12.60 1.15
CA CYS A 147 12.19 11.41 0.40
C CYS A 147 11.94 11.59 -1.10
N GLY A 148 12.81 11.06 -1.95
CA GLY A 148 12.56 10.95 -3.39
C GLY A 148 13.13 9.67 -3.99
N GLY A 149 13.39 9.66 -5.30
CA GLY A 149 13.80 8.46 -6.03
C GLY A 149 15.07 7.77 -5.54
N PHE A 150 15.98 8.48 -4.84
CA PHE A 150 17.21 7.91 -4.26
C PHE A 150 17.11 7.65 -2.74
N GLY A 151 15.90 7.72 -2.17
CA GLY A 151 15.67 7.56 -0.74
C GLY A 151 15.53 8.90 0.00
N CYS A 152 15.85 8.88 1.28
CA CYS A 152 15.63 10.00 2.21
C CYS A 152 16.94 10.27 2.95
N SER A 153 17.44 11.52 2.91
CA SER A 153 18.67 11.85 3.65
C SER A 153 18.37 12.14 5.13
N SER A 154 19.32 11.84 6.02
CA SER A 154 19.14 12.15 7.44
C SER A 154 18.97 13.65 7.70
N ALA A 155 19.65 14.50 6.93
CA ALA A 155 19.53 15.95 7.05
C ALA A 155 18.12 16.44 6.68
N ASP A 156 17.54 15.91 5.60
CA ASP A 156 16.19 16.28 5.14
C ASP A 156 15.11 15.84 6.15
N ILE A 157 15.25 14.65 6.72
CA ILE A 157 14.33 14.15 7.75
C ILE A 157 14.41 15.03 9.02
N LEU A 158 15.61 15.39 9.49
CA LEU A 158 15.73 16.28 10.66
C LEU A 158 15.18 17.67 10.39
N ALA A 159 15.43 18.23 9.21
CA ALA A 159 14.89 19.53 8.81
C ALA A 159 13.35 19.49 8.75
N ALA A 160 12.78 18.41 8.22
CA ALA A 160 11.34 18.16 8.22
C ALA A 160 10.76 18.08 9.64
N PHE A 161 11.43 17.39 10.56
CA PHE A 161 11.01 17.35 11.97
C PHE A 161 11.06 18.73 12.62
N ASP A 162 12.15 19.48 12.43
CA ASP A 162 12.32 20.80 13.04
C ASP A 162 11.21 21.77 12.59
N ASP A 163 10.97 21.85 11.28
CA ASP A 163 9.88 22.65 10.71
C ASP A 163 8.51 22.13 11.16
N ALA A 164 8.26 20.81 11.19
CA ALA A 164 6.97 20.26 11.64
C ALA A 164 6.64 20.64 13.09
N ILE A 165 7.63 20.54 13.97
CA ILE A 165 7.50 20.92 15.38
C ILE A 165 7.27 22.43 15.51
N ALA A 166 8.02 23.24 14.76
CA ALA A 166 7.91 24.70 14.80
C ALA A 166 6.59 25.22 14.21
N ASP A 167 6.11 24.59 13.14
CA ASP A 167 4.86 24.91 12.44
C ASP A 167 3.63 24.59 13.31
N GLY A 168 3.78 23.71 14.31
CA GLY A 168 2.75 23.41 15.30
C GLY A 168 1.82 22.25 14.90
N VAL A 169 2.37 21.19 14.29
CA VAL A 169 1.63 19.95 14.06
C VAL A 169 1.25 19.28 15.40
N ASP A 170 0.15 18.54 15.42
CA ASP A 170 -0.32 17.82 16.62
C ASP A 170 0.20 16.39 16.69
N VAL A 171 0.36 15.75 15.53
CA VAL A 171 0.85 14.37 15.37
C VAL A 171 1.72 14.32 14.14
N ILE A 172 2.82 13.56 14.18
CA ILE A 172 3.68 13.28 13.04
C ILE A 172 3.50 11.83 12.63
N SER A 173 3.28 11.58 11.35
CA SER A 173 3.30 10.25 10.74
C SER A 173 4.55 10.11 9.87
N VAL A 174 5.38 9.11 10.17
CA VAL A 174 6.63 8.83 9.45
C VAL A 174 6.64 7.37 9.03
N SER A 175 6.57 7.12 7.73
CA SER A 175 6.66 5.76 7.16
C SER A 175 8.02 5.55 6.47
N ILE A 176 9.08 5.96 7.16
CA ILE A 176 10.47 5.93 6.69
C ILE A 176 11.31 5.29 7.78
N ALA A 177 12.17 4.34 7.41
CA ALA A 177 13.12 3.76 8.35
C ALA A 177 14.31 3.14 7.62
N THR A 178 15.36 2.85 8.38
CA THR A 178 16.48 2.01 7.96
C THR A 178 16.07 0.54 7.85
N LEU A 179 16.89 -0.28 7.19
CA LEU A 179 16.64 -1.72 7.06
C LEU A 179 16.71 -2.47 8.39
N GLU A 180 17.54 -1.98 9.31
CA GLU A 180 17.81 -2.55 10.64
C GLU A 180 17.82 -1.42 11.67
N ALA A 181 17.62 -1.77 12.96
CA ALA A 181 17.79 -0.81 14.04
C ALA A 181 19.24 -0.32 14.10
N VAL A 182 19.39 0.99 14.33
CA VAL A 182 20.69 1.63 14.58
C VAL A 182 20.67 2.24 15.99
N ASP A 183 21.83 2.67 16.48
CA ASP A 183 21.92 3.32 17.79
C ASP A 183 21.08 4.60 17.81
N ILE A 184 20.37 4.84 18.92
CA ILE A 184 19.37 5.91 19.07
C ILE A 184 19.93 7.31 18.80
N ASP A 185 21.21 7.53 19.10
CA ASP A 185 21.93 8.80 18.86
C ASP A 185 22.38 8.99 17.41
N THR A 186 22.16 7.99 16.55
CA THR A 186 22.37 8.05 15.10
C THR A 186 21.08 7.84 14.30
N ASP A 187 20.01 7.36 14.94
CA ASP A 187 18.69 7.22 14.34
C ASP A 187 18.01 8.59 14.21
N THR A 188 17.94 9.05 12.98
CA THR A 188 17.33 10.33 12.60
C THR A 188 15.85 10.47 13.02
N VAL A 189 15.06 9.40 12.90
CA VAL A 189 13.64 9.41 13.28
C VAL A 189 13.51 9.38 14.80
N ALA A 190 14.39 8.65 15.49
CA ALA A 190 14.46 8.68 16.95
C ALA A 190 14.81 10.08 17.47
N ILE A 191 15.83 10.73 16.91
CA ILE A 191 16.25 12.09 17.31
C ILE A 191 15.12 13.09 17.05
N GLY A 192 14.56 13.13 15.83
CA GLY A 192 13.45 14.02 15.49
C GLY A 192 12.22 13.77 16.36
N GLY A 193 11.87 12.50 16.56
CA GLY A 193 10.77 12.07 17.43
C GLY A 193 10.98 12.41 18.90
N PHE A 194 12.22 12.41 19.40
CA PHE A 194 12.53 12.85 20.77
C PHE A 194 12.21 14.33 20.96
N HIS A 195 12.63 15.17 20.01
CA HIS A 195 12.34 16.59 20.03
C HIS A 195 10.84 16.88 19.91
N ALA A 196 10.12 16.12 19.07
CA ALA A 196 8.67 16.18 18.96
C ALA A 196 7.98 15.80 20.29
N ALA A 197 8.38 14.68 20.90
CA ALA A 197 7.83 14.20 22.17
C ALA A 197 8.03 15.22 23.30
N ARG A 198 9.19 15.89 23.36
CA ARG A 198 9.46 16.98 24.32
C ARG A 198 8.54 18.20 24.16
N ARG A 199 7.89 18.34 23.00
CA ARG A 199 6.89 19.38 22.71
C ARG A 199 5.46 18.85 22.80
N GLY A 200 5.26 17.60 23.23
CA GLY A 200 3.95 16.97 23.33
C GLY A 200 3.38 16.47 22.00
N ILE A 201 4.22 16.32 20.97
CA ILE A 201 3.83 15.85 19.64
C ILE A 201 4.18 14.36 19.54
N LEU A 202 3.18 13.52 19.30
CA LEU A 202 3.38 12.08 19.12
C LEU A 202 3.90 11.80 17.69
N THR A 203 4.94 10.97 17.60
CA THR A 203 5.42 10.42 16.32
C THR A 203 4.97 8.97 16.16
N VAL A 204 4.20 8.71 15.11
CA VAL A 204 3.79 7.37 14.66
C VAL A 204 4.78 6.89 13.61
N HIS A 205 5.41 5.74 13.86
CA HIS A 205 6.53 5.23 13.07
C HIS A 205 6.31 3.76 12.67
N SER A 206 6.59 3.42 11.41
CA SER A 206 6.48 2.03 10.95
C SER A 206 7.60 1.15 11.53
N ALA A 207 7.27 -0.09 11.90
CA ALA A 207 8.23 -1.04 12.47
C ALA A 207 9.27 -1.58 11.47
N GLY A 208 9.08 -1.34 10.17
CA GLY A 208 9.89 -1.86 9.08
C GLY A 208 9.32 -3.13 8.41
N ASN A 209 9.85 -3.46 7.23
CA ASN A 209 9.39 -4.58 6.39
C ASN A 209 10.41 -5.74 6.29
N SER A 210 11.44 -5.74 7.14
CA SER A 210 12.56 -6.70 7.10
C SER A 210 12.28 -8.05 7.80
N GLY A 211 11.02 -8.31 8.18
CA GLY A 211 10.61 -9.58 8.80
C GLY A 211 10.75 -10.80 7.86
N PRO A 212 10.42 -12.01 8.31
CA PRO A 212 9.77 -12.36 9.59
C PRO A 212 10.74 -12.84 10.68
N ARG A 213 12.06 -12.71 10.47
CA ARG A 213 13.06 -13.13 11.46
C ARG A 213 12.93 -12.28 12.73
N SER A 214 13.33 -12.83 13.87
CA SER A 214 13.39 -12.07 15.13
C SER A 214 14.34 -10.88 15.01
N ALA A 215 14.05 -9.82 15.77
CA ALA A 215 14.89 -8.62 15.90
C ALA A 215 15.16 -7.86 14.57
N THR A 216 14.16 -7.80 13.69
CA THR A 216 14.25 -7.06 12.40
C THR A 216 13.56 -5.70 12.42
N THR A 217 13.00 -5.27 13.55
CA THR A 217 12.36 -3.96 13.64
C THR A 217 13.41 -2.86 13.71
N CYS A 218 13.16 -1.75 13.03
CA CYS A 218 13.99 -0.55 13.04
C CYS A 218 13.41 0.59 13.88
N SER A 219 12.19 0.44 14.41
CA SER A 219 11.55 1.43 15.29
C SER A 219 11.70 0.99 16.74
N VAL A 220 12.78 1.43 17.41
CA VAL A 220 13.15 0.95 18.75
C VAL A 220 13.13 2.03 19.83
N ALA A 221 12.99 3.30 19.47
CA ALA A 221 13.05 4.40 20.42
C ALA A 221 11.78 4.46 21.30
N PRO A 222 11.91 4.52 22.64
CA PRO A 222 10.76 4.39 23.55
C PRO A 222 9.69 5.50 23.47
N TRP A 223 10.01 6.62 22.84
CA TRP A 223 9.11 7.76 22.66
C TRP A 223 8.36 7.74 21.32
N LEU A 224 8.60 6.73 20.48
CA LEU A 224 7.87 6.52 19.23
C LEU A 224 6.71 5.55 19.44
N LEU A 225 5.61 5.77 18.71
CA LEU A 225 4.58 4.74 18.54
C LEU A 225 4.96 3.85 17.35
N SER A 226 5.59 2.72 17.62
CA SER A 226 6.00 1.74 16.61
C SER A 226 4.80 0.89 16.15
N VAL A 227 4.54 0.85 14.85
CA VAL A 227 3.38 0.19 14.25
C VAL A 227 3.80 -0.96 13.35
N ALA A 228 3.34 -2.17 13.67
CA ALA A 228 3.48 -3.36 12.82
C ALA A 228 2.34 -3.47 11.79
N ALA A 229 2.53 -4.29 10.76
CA ALA A 229 1.50 -4.58 9.77
C ALA A 229 0.80 -5.92 10.04
N SER A 230 -0.51 -5.98 9.82
CA SER A 230 -1.32 -7.20 9.89
C SER A 230 -2.26 -7.29 8.70
N THR A 231 -2.81 -8.47 8.47
CA THR A 231 -3.85 -8.69 7.45
C THR A 231 -5.21 -8.14 7.90
N ILE A 232 -6.10 -7.95 6.93
CA ILE A 232 -7.53 -7.74 7.15
C ILE A 232 -8.30 -8.92 6.55
N ASP A 233 -9.62 -8.93 6.76
CA ASP A 233 -10.50 -9.99 6.23
C ASP A 233 -10.69 -10.00 4.71
N ARG A 234 -10.25 -8.96 4.01
CA ARG A 234 -10.23 -8.90 2.54
C ARG A 234 -8.89 -9.38 1.98
N LYS A 235 -8.96 -10.32 1.04
CA LYS A 235 -7.83 -10.82 0.25
C LYS A 235 -8.07 -10.61 -1.24
N PHE A 236 -7.01 -10.26 -1.98
CA PHE A 236 -7.04 -10.27 -3.44
C PHE A 236 -6.57 -11.63 -3.94
N GLU A 237 -7.37 -12.23 -4.81
CA GLU A 237 -7.11 -13.55 -5.39
C GLU A 237 -7.23 -13.47 -6.91
N SER A 238 -6.40 -14.25 -7.59
CA SER A 238 -6.40 -14.39 -9.03
C SER A 238 -6.61 -15.86 -9.37
N LYS A 239 -7.76 -16.16 -9.98
CA LYS A 239 -8.14 -17.52 -10.33
C LYS A 239 -7.75 -17.79 -11.77
N VAL A 240 -7.14 -18.95 -12.01
CA VAL A 240 -6.79 -19.46 -13.34
C VAL A 240 -7.55 -20.76 -13.55
N VAL A 241 -8.23 -20.89 -14.69
CA VAL A 241 -8.99 -22.10 -15.02
C VAL A 241 -8.15 -22.91 -16.01
N LEU A 242 -7.68 -24.08 -15.56
CA LEU A 242 -6.94 -25.00 -16.42
C LEU A 242 -7.90 -25.67 -17.41
N GLY A 243 -7.41 -26.09 -18.59
CA GLY A 243 -8.24 -26.75 -19.61
C GLY A 243 -8.87 -28.08 -19.18
N ASN A 244 -8.47 -28.65 -18.04
CA ASN A 244 -9.17 -29.78 -17.41
C ASN A 244 -10.27 -29.36 -16.41
N GLY A 245 -10.60 -28.07 -16.33
CA GLY A 245 -11.59 -27.49 -15.42
C GLY A 245 -11.10 -27.26 -13.99
N LYS A 246 -9.86 -27.62 -13.65
CA LYS A 246 -9.30 -27.37 -12.31
C LYS A 246 -9.01 -25.88 -12.14
N ILE A 247 -9.45 -25.32 -11.02
CA ILE A 247 -9.21 -23.92 -10.66
C ILE A 247 -7.95 -23.83 -9.79
N VAL A 248 -7.02 -23.00 -10.23
CA VAL A 248 -5.82 -22.61 -9.48
C VAL A 248 -6.09 -21.24 -8.89
N THR A 249 -6.01 -21.10 -7.57
CA THR A 249 -6.20 -19.80 -6.90
C THR A 249 -4.86 -19.27 -6.46
N GLY A 250 -4.39 -18.23 -7.14
CA GLY A 250 -3.21 -17.47 -6.77
C GLY A 250 -3.55 -16.13 -6.12
N ILE A 251 -2.51 -15.36 -5.84
CA ILE A 251 -2.55 -14.06 -5.18
C ILE A 251 -1.88 -13.03 -6.09
N SER A 252 -2.61 -11.97 -6.40
CA SER A 252 -2.11 -10.77 -7.06
C SER A 252 -3.22 -9.71 -7.07
N VAL A 253 -2.84 -8.44 -7.20
CA VAL A 253 -3.80 -7.38 -7.53
C VAL A 253 -3.89 -7.31 -9.06
N ASN A 254 -4.65 -8.25 -9.64
CA ASN A 254 -4.84 -8.40 -11.07
C ASN A 254 -6.10 -7.65 -11.53
N ALA A 255 -5.92 -6.50 -12.17
CA ALA A 255 -6.99 -5.67 -12.71
C ALA A 255 -7.43 -6.07 -14.14
N PHE A 256 -6.80 -7.09 -14.73
CA PHE A 256 -7.03 -7.48 -16.11
C PHE A 256 -8.16 -8.51 -16.17
N ALA A 257 -9.22 -8.18 -16.92
CA ALA A 257 -10.24 -9.14 -17.29
C ALA A 257 -9.79 -9.92 -18.53
N ASP A 258 -9.58 -11.23 -18.42
CA ASP A 258 -9.43 -12.11 -19.57
C ASP A 258 -10.76 -12.82 -19.82
N ASN A 259 -11.57 -12.24 -20.71
CA ASN A 259 -12.76 -12.90 -21.26
C ASN A 259 -12.45 -13.50 -22.65
N GLY A 260 -11.16 -13.65 -22.98
CA GLY A 260 -10.70 -14.15 -24.26
C GLY A 260 -10.84 -15.67 -24.40
N PRO A 261 -10.56 -16.20 -25.60
CA PRO A 261 -10.50 -17.64 -25.81
C PRO A 261 -9.37 -18.27 -24.97
N GLU A 262 -9.51 -19.58 -24.69
CA GLU A 262 -8.47 -20.34 -24.02
C GLU A 262 -7.11 -20.16 -24.72
N SER A 263 -6.10 -19.83 -23.92
CA SER A 263 -4.75 -19.53 -24.36
C SER A 263 -3.81 -20.69 -24.02
N PRO A 264 -2.82 -21.01 -24.86
CA PRO A 264 -1.91 -22.11 -24.57
C PRO A 264 -1.11 -21.87 -23.29
N LEU A 265 -0.87 -22.94 -22.52
CA LEU A 265 -0.01 -22.94 -21.33
C LEU A 265 1.36 -23.53 -21.66
N VAL A 266 2.42 -22.79 -21.35
CA VAL A 266 3.80 -23.21 -21.63
C VAL A 266 4.67 -23.16 -20.38
N HIS A 267 5.49 -24.18 -20.18
CA HIS A 267 6.43 -24.28 -19.05
C HIS A 267 7.87 -24.27 -19.59
N ARG A 268 8.53 -23.10 -19.54
CA ARG A 268 9.91 -22.84 -20.00
C ARG A 268 10.19 -23.29 -21.46
N ASP A 269 11.22 -22.75 -22.09
CA ASP A 269 11.81 -23.37 -23.28
C ASP A 269 13.08 -24.16 -22.89
N GLN A 270 12.98 -25.49 -22.92
CA GLN A 270 14.12 -26.37 -22.65
C GLN A 270 15.18 -26.35 -23.77
N SER A 271 14.82 -25.89 -24.97
CA SER A 271 15.70 -25.92 -26.15
C SER A 271 16.77 -24.81 -26.16
N LEU A 272 16.62 -23.78 -25.33
CA LEU A 272 17.51 -22.62 -25.30
C LEU A 272 18.85 -22.84 -24.57
N GLY A 273 19.06 -23.99 -23.91
CA GLY A 273 20.33 -24.29 -23.20
C GLY A 273 20.70 -23.29 -22.08
N CYS A 274 19.78 -22.42 -21.71
CA CYS A 274 19.95 -21.38 -20.72
C CYS A 274 20.08 -21.97 -19.30
N VAL A 275 21.03 -21.44 -18.53
CA VAL A 275 21.20 -21.77 -17.11
C VAL A 275 20.71 -20.55 -16.33
N GLY A 276 19.42 -20.50 -16.01
CA GLY A 276 18.83 -19.34 -15.35
C GLY A 276 17.32 -19.42 -15.13
N VAL A 277 16.85 -18.41 -14.39
CA VAL A 277 15.49 -18.17 -13.94
C VAL A 277 14.58 -17.88 -15.14
N CYS A 278 13.55 -18.71 -15.36
CA CYS A 278 12.53 -18.56 -16.42
C CYS A 278 13.02 -18.15 -17.80
N CYS A 279 13.60 -19.13 -18.49
CA CYS A 279 14.01 -18.97 -19.88
C CYS A 279 12.82 -18.93 -20.83
N LEU A 280 12.50 -17.74 -21.29
CA LEU A 280 11.38 -17.47 -22.19
C LEU A 280 11.95 -16.92 -23.50
N ASP A 281 11.78 -17.66 -24.59
CA ASP A 281 11.93 -17.10 -25.94
C ASP A 281 10.67 -16.29 -26.26
N SER A 282 10.83 -15.00 -26.57
CA SER A 282 9.72 -14.09 -26.86
C SER A 282 8.85 -14.56 -28.04
N ILE A 283 9.39 -15.31 -29.00
CA ILE A 283 8.65 -15.93 -30.10
C ILE A 283 7.78 -17.08 -29.57
N VAL A 284 8.31 -17.88 -28.65
CA VAL A 284 7.62 -19.06 -28.11
C VAL A 284 6.49 -18.65 -27.17
N VAL A 285 6.68 -17.62 -26.35
CA VAL A 285 5.74 -17.26 -25.27
C VAL A 285 4.72 -16.20 -25.65
N LYS A 286 4.89 -15.54 -26.80
CA LYS A 286 3.97 -14.50 -27.27
C LYS A 286 2.53 -14.99 -27.27
N ASN A 287 1.63 -14.23 -26.64
CA ASN A 287 0.21 -14.54 -26.52
C ASN A 287 -0.13 -15.86 -25.79
N LYS A 288 0.80 -16.42 -25.01
CA LYS A 288 0.58 -17.63 -24.20
C LYS A 288 0.63 -17.31 -22.70
N ILE A 289 0.05 -18.19 -21.89
CA ILE A 289 0.21 -18.15 -20.43
C ILE A 289 1.45 -18.96 -20.08
N VAL A 290 2.36 -18.34 -19.31
CA VAL A 290 3.65 -18.92 -18.97
C VAL A 290 3.64 -19.44 -17.53
N ILE A 291 4.13 -20.65 -17.32
CA ILE A 291 4.54 -21.13 -16.00
C ILE A 291 6.01 -20.79 -15.82
N CYS A 292 6.32 -20.07 -14.76
CA CYS A 292 7.66 -19.66 -14.44
C CYS A 292 8.06 -20.10 -13.03
N ASP A 293 9.17 -20.82 -12.88
CA ASP A 293 9.64 -21.40 -11.62
C ASP A 293 10.37 -20.39 -10.72
N SER A 294 10.04 -19.10 -10.81
CA SER A 294 10.69 -18.06 -10.03
C SER A 294 9.81 -16.87 -9.67
N ILE A 295 10.12 -16.29 -8.51
CA ILE A 295 9.51 -15.08 -7.97
C ILE A 295 9.63 -13.89 -8.94
N ASP A 296 10.70 -13.82 -9.72
CA ASP A 296 10.94 -12.76 -10.71
C ASP A 296 10.19 -13.00 -12.03
N GLY A 297 9.48 -14.13 -12.12
CA GLY A 297 8.77 -14.57 -13.31
C GLY A 297 7.79 -13.57 -13.88
N LYS A 298 7.19 -12.77 -13.00
CA LYS A 298 6.28 -11.70 -13.39
C LYS A 298 6.92 -10.73 -14.38
N LEU A 299 8.11 -10.24 -14.07
CA LEU A 299 8.78 -9.23 -14.90
C LEU A 299 9.27 -9.84 -16.21
N MET A 300 9.94 -10.99 -16.13
CA MET A 300 10.49 -11.67 -17.31
C MET A 300 9.40 -12.08 -18.31
N ALA A 301 8.28 -12.64 -17.83
CA ALA A 301 7.18 -13.02 -18.71
C ALA A 301 6.50 -11.80 -19.35
N PHE A 302 6.38 -10.69 -18.61
CA PHE A 302 5.87 -9.43 -19.14
C PHE A 302 6.76 -8.90 -20.28
N GLU A 303 8.06 -8.80 -20.04
CA GLU A 303 9.04 -8.31 -21.03
C GLU A 303 9.13 -9.21 -22.26
N ALA A 304 8.94 -10.53 -22.10
CA ALA A 304 8.91 -11.49 -23.19
C ALA A 304 7.61 -11.44 -24.02
N GLY A 305 6.61 -10.65 -23.64
CA GLY A 305 5.34 -10.51 -24.36
C GLY A 305 4.34 -11.65 -24.12
N ALA A 306 4.44 -12.32 -22.96
CA ALA A 306 3.46 -13.32 -22.56
C ALA A 306 2.07 -12.70 -22.35
N LYS A 307 1.02 -13.49 -22.55
CA LYS A 307 -0.37 -13.08 -22.25
C LYS A 307 -0.64 -13.06 -20.75
N GLY A 308 -0.02 -13.97 -20.01
CA GLY A 308 -0.12 -14.04 -18.56
C GLY A 308 0.93 -14.96 -17.94
N VAL A 309 1.01 -14.98 -16.61
CA VAL A 309 2.01 -15.79 -15.89
C VAL A 309 1.47 -16.44 -14.61
N ILE A 310 1.89 -17.67 -14.37
CA ILE A 310 1.77 -18.37 -13.09
C ILE A 310 3.17 -18.54 -12.54
N TYR A 311 3.42 -18.04 -11.33
CA TYR A 311 4.77 -17.98 -10.75
C TYR A 311 4.75 -18.30 -9.25
N PRO A 312 5.85 -18.83 -8.66
CA PRO A 312 5.90 -19.04 -7.23
C PRO A 312 5.89 -17.71 -6.52
N TYR A 313 5.09 -17.63 -5.47
CA TYR A 313 4.98 -16.44 -4.65
C TYR A 313 4.93 -16.85 -3.18
N ASN A 314 6.00 -16.49 -2.46
CA ASN A 314 6.32 -17.05 -1.15
C ASN A 314 5.54 -16.41 0.00
N THR A 315 4.67 -15.43 -0.28
CA THR A 315 3.84 -14.78 0.74
C THR A 315 2.37 -15.05 0.44
N SER A 316 1.72 -15.86 1.25
CA SER A 316 0.28 -16.17 1.12
C SER A 316 -0.65 -15.04 1.59
N GLU A 317 -0.07 -13.92 2.07
CA GLU A 317 -0.77 -12.90 2.87
C GLU A 317 -0.83 -11.50 2.23
N ALA A 318 0.16 -11.11 1.41
CA ALA A 318 0.22 -9.79 0.78
C ALA A 318 0.20 -9.91 -0.74
N ALA A 319 -0.73 -9.26 -1.43
CA ALA A 319 -0.77 -9.23 -2.88
C ALA A 319 0.01 -8.05 -3.44
N SER A 320 0.67 -8.24 -4.59
CA SER A 320 1.33 -7.16 -5.33
C SER A 320 0.55 -6.77 -6.58
N VAL A 321 0.63 -5.50 -6.97
CA VAL A 321 0.15 -5.03 -8.28
C VAL A 321 0.98 -5.68 -9.39
N VAL A 322 0.29 -6.09 -10.44
CA VAL A 322 0.89 -6.79 -11.59
C VAL A 322 0.65 -5.99 -12.87
N PRO A 323 1.62 -5.94 -13.80
CA PRO A 323 1.51 -5.12 -15.00
C PRO A 323 0.71 -5.80 -16.14
N PHE A 324 0.31 -7.05 -15.94
CA PHE A 324 -0.45 -7.90 -16.87
C PHE A 324 -1.09 -9.07 -16.09
N PRO A 325 -1.97 -9.90 -16.70
CA PRO A 325 -2.56 -11.06 -16.03
C PRO A 325 -1.51 -11.95 -15.36
N ALA A 326 -1.59 -12.09 -14.04
CA ALA A 326 -0.61 -12.87 -13.29
C ALA A 326 -1.24 -13.50 -12.05
N ALA A 327 -0.80 -14.71 -11.69
CA ALA A 327 -1.22 -15.41 -10.48
C ALA A 327 0.02 -15.94 -9.74
N GLY A 328 0.31 -15.35 -8.56
CA GLY A 328 1.34 -15.86 -7.66
C GLY A 328 0.78 -17.03 -6.85
N VAL A 329 1.42 -18.19 -6.88
CA VAL A 329 0.95 -19.41 -6.19
C VAL A 329 2.03 -19.98 -5.28
N ASP A 330 1.66 -20.81 -4.30
CA ASP A 330 2.66 -21.56 -3.54
C ASP A 330 3.35 -22.63 -4.41
N PHE A 331 4.50 -23.13 -3.95
CA PHE A 331 5.30 -24.12 -4.69
C PHE A 331 4.52 -25.42 -4.98
N GLN A 332 3.70 -25.89 -4.03
CA GLN A 332 2.91 -27.13 -4.21
C GLN A 332 1.87 -26.98 -5.32
N THR A 333 1.23 -25.81 -5.37
CA THR A 333 0.25 -25.46 -6.40
C THR A 333 0.95 -25.30 -7.75
N LEU A 334 2.13 -24.67 -7.78
CA LEU A 334 2.93 -24.54 -9.01
C LEU A 334 3.31 -25.92 -9.57
N ASP A 335 3.82 -26.83 -8.75
CA ASP A 335 4.18 -28.19 -9.15
C ASP A 335 2.98 -28.96 -9.73
N ALA A 336 1.79 -28.74 -9.16
CA ALA A 336 0.56 -29.33 -9.69
C ALA A 336 0.18 -28.77 -11.07
N VAL A 337 0.45 -27.49 -11.34
CA VAL A 337 0.24 -26.86 -12.65
C VAL A 337 1.27 -27.38 -13.68
N ILE A 338 2.53 -27.51 -13.28
CA ILE A 338 3.60 -28.11 -14.10
C ILE A 338 3.25 -29.55 -14.46
N SER A 339 2.79 -30.34 -13.49
CA SER A 339 2.37 -31.73 -13.71
C SER A 339 1.22 -31.83 -14.70
N TYR A 340 0.25 -30.91 -14.61
CA TYR A 340 -0.84 -30.81 -15.59
C TYR A 340 -0.31 -30.52 -17.00
N GLN A 341 0.56 -29.51 -17.14
CA GLN A 341 1.15 -29.13 -18.42
C GLN A 341 1.90 -30.31 -19.08
N ASN A 342 2.70 -31.05 -18.31
CA ASN A 342 3.46 -32.21 -18.81
C ASN A 342 2.57 -33.41 -19.19
N SER A 343 1.40 -33.55 -18.56
CA SER A 343 0.49 -34.67 -18.80
C SER A 343 -0.39 -34.53 -20.04
N THR A 344 -0.40 -33.35 -20.68
CA THR A 344 -1.35 -33.04 -21.75
C THR A 344 -0.62 -32.65 -23.04
N LYS A 345 -0.95 -33.28 -24.17
CA LYS A 345 -0.29 -33.03 -25.47
C LYS A 345 -0.66 -31.66 -26.10
N TYR A 346 -1.73 -31.04 -25.65
CA TYR A 346 -2.19 -29.70 -26.05
C TYR A 346 -2.84 -29.03 -24.83
N VAL A 347 -2.16 -28.05 -24.24
CA VAL A 347 -2.60 -27.43 -22.97
C VAL A 347 -3.17 -26.05 -23.28
N HIS A 348 -4.49 -25.91 -23.18
CA HIS A 348 -5.20 -24.63 -23.26
C HIS A 348 -5.69 -24.23 -21.85
N THR A 349 -5.73 -22.93 -21.55
CA THR A 349 -6.13 -22.37 -20.25
C THR A 349 -6.81 -21.01 -20.43
N SER A 350 -7.87 -20.74 -19.66
CA SER A 350 -8.64 -19.49 -19.67
C SER A 350 -8.52 -18.73 -18.35
#